data_AF-A0A2G1ZRJ2-F1
#
_entry.id   AF-A0A2G1ZRJ2-F1
#
_cell.length_a   1.000
_cell.length_b   1.000
_cell.length_c   1.000
_cell.angle_alpha   90.00
_cell.angle_beta   90.00
_cell.angle_gamma   90.00
#
_symmetry.space_group_name_H-M   'P 1'
#
loop_
_entity.id
_entity.type
_entity.pdbx_description
1 polymer ?
#
loop_
_entity_poly.entity_id
_entity_poly.type
_entity_poly.pdbx_seq_one_letter_code
_entity_poly.pdbx_strand_id
1 'polypeptide(L)'
;DNGIVAVGARFDDDNGASSGSAYLFDASTWTQLFKLLPGDPAAGDQFGWSIAIDNGVVAVGMLLDDDNGTNSGSAYVFAVPQTECVADVNGDGMLSPTDFTAWINAFNNQLPECDQNGDGSCTPTDFTAWIANFNAGC
;
A
#
# COMPACT_ATOMS: atom_id res chain seq x y z
N ASP A 1 -3.96 -4.54 2.14
CA ASP A 1 -3.31 -3.54 3.00
C ASP A 1 -3.82 -2.18 2.58
N ASN A 2 -4.50 -1.45 3.47
CA ASN A 2 -5.05 -0.10 3.20
C ASN A 2 -5.71 0.08 1.82
N GLY A 3 -6.67 -0.79 1.49
CA GLY A 3 -7.38 -0.71 0.20
C GLY A 3 -6.57 -1.12 -1.03
N ILE A 4 -5.37 -1.68 -0.87
CA ILE A 4 -4.53 -2.20 -1.96
C ILE A 4 -4.50 -3.73 -1.95
N VAL A 5 -4.66 -4.31 -3.13
CA VAL A 5 -4.45 -5.73 -3.42
C VAL A 5 -3.19 -5.88 -4.27
N ALA A 6 -2.28 -6.77 -3.85
CA ALA A 6 -1.06 -7.09 -4.58
C ALA A 6 -1.16 -8.50 -5.20
N VAL A 7 -0.81 -8.64 -6.47
CA VAL A 7 -0.92 -9.90 -7.23
C VAL A 7 0.36 -10.16 -8.02
N GLY A 8 0.91 -11.37 -7.90
CA GLY A 8 2.06 -11.82 -8.68
C GLY A 8 1.64 -12.48 -10.00
N ALA A 9 2.35 -12.17 -11.08
CA ALA A 9 2.24 -12.76 -12.40
C ALA A 9 3.61 -13.31 -12.84
N ARG A 10 4.03 -14.39 -12.17
CA ARG A 10 5.40 -14.93 -12.26
C ARG A 10 5.87 -15.41 -13.65
N PHE A 11 4.99 -15.51 -14.63
CA PHE A 11 5.32 -15.89 -16.01
C PHE A 11 4.96 -14.81 -17.02
N ASP A 12 4.77 -13.57 -16.56
CA ASP A 12 4.63 -12.41 -17.42
C ASP A 12 5.93 -12.22 -18.22
N ASP A 13 5.79 -11.93 -19.52
CA ASP A 13 6.91 -11.92 -20.47
C ASP A 13 7.36 -10.50 -20.85
N ASP A 14 6.79 -9.46 -20.23
CA ASP A 14 6.96 -8.07 -20.68
C ASP A 14 8.41 -7.58 -20.61
N ASN A 15 9.26 -8.20 -19.77
CA ASN A 15 10.67 -7.82 -19.61
C ASN A 15 11.65 -9.01 -19.80
N GLY A 16 11.21 -10.03 -20.53
CA GLY A 16 11.98 -11.26 -20.76
C GLY A 16 11.08 -12.49 -20.64
N ALA A 17 11.43 -13.56 -21.33
CA ALA A 17 10.64 -14.80 -21.27
C ALA A 17 10.55 -15.31 -19.83
N SER A 18 9.35 -15.33 -19.27
CA SER A 18 9.03 -15.70 -17.89
C SER A 18 9.84 -14.90 -16.86
N SER A 19 10.17 -13.64 -17.16
CA SER A 19 10.83 -12.74 -16.20
C SER A 19 9.91 -12.43 -15.02
N GLY A 20 8.60 -12.45 -15.26
CA GLY A 20 7.57 -12.21 -14.26
C GLY A 20 7.31 -10.72 -14.03
N SER A 21 6.19 -10.45 -13.36
CA SER A 21 5.69 -9.13 -12.98
C SER A 21 4.89 -9.22 -11.69
N ALA A 22 4.69 -8.10 -11.00
CA ALA A 22 3.66 -7.97 -9.98
C ALA A 22 2.79 -6.73 -10.23
N TYR A 23 1.58 -6.74 -9.71
CA TYR A 23 0.57 -5.72 -9.96
C TYR A 23 -0.08 -5.30 -8.65
N LEU A 24 -0.31 -4.00 -8.51
CA LEU A 24 -1.08 -3.43 -7.42
C LEU A 24 -2.41 -2.91 -7.96
N PHE A 25 -3.48 -3.24 -7.27
CA PHE A 25 -4.84 -2.83 -7.60
C PHE A 25 -5.47 -2.09 -6.43
N ASP A 26 -6.31 -1.13 -6.77
CA ASP A 26 -7.28 -0.57 -5.84
C ASP A 26 -8.35 -1.64 -5.55
N ALA A 27 -8.54 -1.97 -4.27
CA ALA A 27 -9.45 -3.03 -3.83
C ALA A 27 -10.93 -2.65 -3.99
N SER A 28 -11.24 -1.36 -4.09
CA SER A 28 -12.62 -0.87 -4.17
C SER A 28 -13.11 -0.81 -5.62
N THR A 29 -12.24 -0.39 -6.53
CA THR A 29 -12.53 -0.16 -7.95
C THR A 29 -11.98 -1.25 -8.86
N TRP A 30 -11.08 -2.10 -8.38
CA TRP A 30 -10.33 -3.10 -9.16
C TRP A 30 -9.50 -2.50 -10.29
N THR A 31 -9.22 -1.20 -10.21
CA THR A 31 -8.36 -0.53 -11.17
C THR A 31 -6.90 -0.84 -10.86
N GLN A 32 -6.11 -1.09 -11.90
CA GLN A 32 -4.67 -1.29 -11.74
C GLN A 32 -4.02 0.05 -11.39
N LEU A 33 -3.34 0.11 -10.25
CA LEU A 33 -2.60 1.28 -9.78
C LEU A 33 -1.17 1.27 -10.32
N PHE A 34 -0.47 0.15 -10.15
CA PHE A 34 0.93 0.01 -10.51
C PHE A 34 1.23 -1.37 -11.09
N LYS A 35 2.21 -1.40 -12.00
CA LYS A 35 2.94 -2.62 -12.38
C LYS A 35 4.34 -2.51 -11.78
N LEU A 36 4.72 -3.50 -10.98
CA LEU A 36 6.02 -3.60 -10.34
C LEU A 36 6.91 -4.53 -11.15
N LEU A 37 8.14 -4.10 -11.37
CA LEU A 37 9.18 -4.83 -12.09
C LEU A 37 10.49 -4.76 -11.29
N PRO A 38 11.31 -5.80 -11.32
CA PRO A 38 12.66 -5.76 -10.75
C PRO A 38 13.56 -4.84 -11.60
N GLY A 39 14.66 -4.36 -11.03
CA GLY A 39 15.57 -3.43 -11.70
C GLY A 39 16.48 -4.09 -12.75
N ASP A 40 16.61 -5.41 -12.65
CA ASP A 40 17.55 -6.32 -13.30
C ASP A 40 16.82 -7.61 -13.72
N PRO A 41 15.75 -7.52 -14.52
CA PRO A 41 15.01 -8.70 -14.96
C PRO A 41 15.86 -9.57 -15.90
N ALA A 42 15.89 -10.87 -15.65
CA ALA A 42 16.34 -11.86 -16.64
C ALA A 42 15.25 -12.91 -16.93
N ALA A 43 15.47 -13.65 -18.01
CA ALA A 43 14.52 -14.64 -18.48
C ALA A 43 14.48 -15.84 -17.53
N GLY A 44 13.30 -16.17 -17.02
CA GLY A 44 13.06 -17.34 -16.17
C GLY A 44 13.15 -17.08 -14.68
N ASP A 45 13.53 -15.89 -14.25
CA ASP A 45 13.73 -15.55 -12.83
C ASP A 45 12.43 -15.52 -12.01
N GLN A 46 11.28 -15.35 -12.68
CA GLN A 46 9.93 -15.49 -12.13
C GLN A 46 9.59 -14.49 -11.01
N PHE A 47 9.82 -13.20 -11.26
CA PHE A 47 9.39 -12.12 -10.37
C PHE A 47 7.88 -12.17 -10.12
N GLY A 48 7.47 -12.06 -8.86
CA GLY A 48 6.06 -12.25 -8.48
C GLY A 48 5.72 -13.71 -8.14
N TRP A 49 6.74 -14.55 -7.90
CA TRP A 49 6.53 -15.92 -7.40
C TRP A 49 5.83 -15.93 -6.05
N SER A 50 6.29 -15.09 -5.13
CA SER A 50 5.66 -14.81 -3.84
C SER A 50 5.47 -13.30 -3.69
N ILE A 51 4.42 -12.91 -2.98
CA ILE A 51 4.13 -11.50 -2.69
C ILE A 51 3.54 -11.35 -1.29
N ALA A 52 3.97 -10.31 -0.59
CA ALA A 52 3.41 -9.87 0.68
C ALA A 52 3.29 -8.34 0.64
N ILE A 53 2.25 -7.83 1.29
CA ILE A 53 2.01 -6.39 1.44
C ILE A 53 1.59 -6.12 2.88
N ASP A 54 2.21 -5.12 3.50
CA ASP A 54 1.91 -4.67 4.85
C ASP A 54 2.40 -3.22 5.04
N ASN A 55 1.58 -2.37 5.64
CA ASN A 55 1.92 -0.98 5.99
C ASN A 55 2.57 -0.19 4.83
N GLY A 56 2.03 -0.33 3.61
CA GLY A 56 2.52 0.34 2.42
C GLY A 56 3.85 -0.18 1.89
N VAL A 57 4.32 -1.31 2.40
CA VAL A 57 5.52 -1.99 1.91
C VAL A 57 5.10 -3.26 1.19
N VAL A 58 5.54 -3.41 -0.06
CA VAL A 58 5.32 -4.61 -0.87
C VAL A 58 6.64 -5.34 -1.03
N ALA A 59 6.71 -6.58 -0.58
CA ALA A 59 7.82 -7.49 -0.82
C ALA A 59 7.44 -8.49 -1.90
N VAL A 60 8.25 -8.60 -2.95
CA VAL A 60 8.04 -9.49 -4.09
C VAL A 60 9.23 -10.42 -4.24
N GLY A 61 8.99 -11.73 -4.26
CA GLY A 61 10.01 -12.74 -4.44
C GLY A 61 10.23 -13.14 -5.90
N MET A 62 11.47 -13.52 -6.19
CA MET A 62 11.95 -13.98 -7.49
C MET A 62 12.72 -15.28 -7.26
N LEU A 63 12.04 -16.42 -7.48
CA LEU A 63 12.52 -17.72 -7.00
C LEU A 63 13.78 -18.19 -7.74
N LEU A 64 13.89 -17.86 -9.03
CA LEU A 64 14.91 -18.45 -9.91
C LEU A 64 16.00 -17.46 -10.33
N ASP A 65 16.03 -16.26 -9.72
CA ASP A 65 17.11 -15.32 -9.92
C ASP A 65 18.48 -15.96 -9.60
N ASP A 66 19.44 -15.79 -10.51
CA ASP A 66 20.76 -16.40 -10.47
C ASP A 66 21.94 -15.42 -10.30
N ASP A 67 21.67 -14.14 -10.04
CA ASP A 67 22.67 -13.08 -9.87
C ASP A 67 23.73 -13.38 -8.80
N ASN A 68 23.37 -14.12 -7.75
CA ASN A 68 24.27 -14.53 -6.67
C ASN A 68 24.54 -16.05 -6.63
N GLY A 69 24.28 -16.76 -7.73
CA GLY A 69 24.46 -18.20 -7.88
C GLY A 69 23.21 -18.87 -8.43
N THR A 70 23.35 -20.05 -9.04
CA THR A 70 22.26 -20.75 -9.74
C THR A 70 20.99 -20.85 -8.90
N ASN A 71 19.91 -20.18 -9.34
CA ASN A 71 18.61 -20.11 -8.66
C ASN A 71 18.74 -19.75 -7.16
N SER A 72 19.66 -18.83 -6.83
CA SER A 72 19.86 -18.35 -5.47
C SER A 72 18.63 -17.60 -4.93
N GLY A 73 17.84 -17.04 -5.84
CA GLY A 73 16.64 -16.27 -5.55
C GLY A 73 16.94 -14.90 -4.99
N SER A 74 15.97 -14.00 -5.13
CA SER A 74 16.02 -12.65 -4.59
C SER A 74 14.64 -12.16 -4.15
N ALA A 75 14.63 -11.02 -3.45
CA ALA A 75 13.42 -10.33 -3.06
C ALA A 75 13.59 -8.82 -3.24
N TYR A 76 12.57 -8.19 -3.80
CA TYR A 76 12.51 -6.76 -4.03
C TYR A 76 11.46 -6.15 -3.11
N VAL A 77 11.77 -4.99 -2.57
CA VAL A 77 10.89 -4.25 -1.66
C VAL A 77 10.54 -2.92 -2.31
N PHE A 78 9.24 -2.64 -2.39
CA PHE A 78 8.69 -1.41 -2.93
C PHE A 78 7.92 -0.68 -1.83
N ALA A 79 8.12 0.63 -1.73
CA ALA A 79 7.22 1.49 -0.97
C ALA A 79 6.09 1.92 -1.89
N VAL A 80 4.85 1.65 -1.47
CA VAL A 80 3.65 2.14 -2.12
C VAL A 80 3.30 3.44 -1.41
N PRO A 81 3.24 4.58 -2.13
CA PRO A 81 2.79 5.82 -1.55
C PRO A 81 1.44 5.58 -0.87
N GLN A 82 1.43 5.66 0.46
CA GLN A 82 0.17 5.67 1.19
C GLN A 82 -0.44 7.03 0.91
N THR A 83 -1.59 7.07 0.26
CA THR A 83 -2.46 8.22 0.45
C THR A 83 -2.76 8.22 1.94
N GLU A 84 -2.24 9.19 2.70
CA GLU A 84 -2.51 9.24 4.14
C GLU A 84 -4.02 9.26 4.32
N CYS A 85 -4.55 8.17 4.85
CA CYS A 85 -5.95 8.14 5.23
C CYS A 85 -6.05 8.88 6.54
N VAL A 86 -6.07 10.22 6.47
CA VAL A 86 -6.16 11.08 7.65
C VAL A 86 -7.36 10.69 8.53
N ALA A 87 -8.43 10.13 7.95
CA ALA A 87 -9.58 9.63 8.70
C ALA A 87 -9.36 8.29 9.43
N ASP A 88 -8.30 7.52 9.14
CA ASP A 88 -7.83 6.38 9.94
C ASP A 88 -7.01 6.92 11.12
N VAL A 89 -7.71 7.39 12.14
CA VAL A 89 -7.12 8.13 13.26
C VAL A 89 -6.48 7.19 14.28
N ASN A 90 -6.84 5.91 14.29
CA ASN A 90 -6.18 4.92 15.15
C ASN A 90 -4.97 4.24 14.47
N GLY A 91 -4.80 4.44 13.17
CA GLY A 91 -3.69 3.91 12.38
C GLY A 91 -3.70 2.39 12.25
N ASP A 92 -4.88 1.77 12.31
CA ASP A 92 -5.03 0.31 12.22
C ASP A 92 -5.22 -0.21 10.79
N GLY A 93 -5.27 0.69 9.82
CA GLY A 93 -5.40 0.39 8.39
C GLY A 93 -6.83 0.10 7.95
N MET A 94 -7.83 0.29 8.83
CA MET A 94 -9.24 0.05 8.55
C MET A 94 -10.10 1.24 8.94
N LEU A 95 -10.53 1.99 7.92
CA LEU A 95 -11.52 3.06 8.09
C LEU A 95 -12.87 2.50 8.62
N SER A 96 -13.15 2.75 9.90
CA SER A 96 -14.22 2.11 10.65
C SER A 96 -14.74 2.98 11.81
N PRO A 97 -15.81 2.56 12.53
CA PRO A 97 -16.32 3.34 13.66
C PRO A 97 -15.32 3.52 14.82
N THR A 98 -14.24 2.72 14.89
CA THR A 98 -13.19 2.92 15.90
C THR A 98 -12.37 4.18 15.62
N ASP A 99 -12.24 4.59 14.36
CA ASP A 99 -11.56 5.84 13.99
C ASP A 99 -12.31 7.06 14.48
N PHE A 100 -13.64 7.03 14.43
CA PHE A 100 -14.43 8.11 15.00
C PHE A 100 -14.17 8.25 16.50
N THR A 101 -14.06 7.12 17.20
CA THR A 101 -13.74 7.12 18.63
C THR A 101 -12.33 7.66 18.90
N ALA A 102 -11.35 7.27 18.06
CA ALA A 102 -9.99 7.78 18.13
C ALA A 102 -9.93 9.29 17.83
N TRP A 103 -10.66 9.77 16.82
CA TRP A 103 -10.77 11.18 16.49
C TRP A 103 -11.38 12.01 17.62
N ILE A 104 -12.44 11.52 18.26
CA ILE A 104 -13.02 12.20 19.44
C ILE A 104 -12.00 12.33 20.58
N ASN A 105 -11.22 11.27 20.83
CA ASN A 105 -10.16 11.32 21.83
C ASN A 105 -9.04 12.30 21.44
N ALA A 106 -8.60 12.30 20.18
CA ALA A 106 -7.59 13.23 19.68
C ALA A 106 -8.07 14.69 19.81
N PHE A 107 -9.31 14.97 19.39
CA PHE A 107 -9.92 16.29 19.46
C PHE A 107 -10.01 16.82 20.89
N ASN A 108 -10.49 16.00 21.83
CA ASN A 108 -10.61 16.39 23.24
C ASN A 108 -9.26 16.64 23.94
N ASN A 109 -8.19 16.02 23.44
CA ASN A 109 -6.84 16.14 24.01
C ASN A 109 -5.90 17.03 23.17
N GLN A 110 -6.40 17.66 22.10
CA GLN A 110 -5.61 18.48 21.18
C GLN A 110 -4.37 17.74 20.63
N LEU A 111 -4.54 16.48 20.26
CA LEU A 111 -3.46 15.68 19.65
C LEU A 111 -3.34 15.97 18.14
N PRO A 112 -2.17 15.82 17.51
CA PRO A 112 -1.98 16.17 16.10
C PRO A 112 -2.96 15.48 15.13
N GLU A 113 -3.40 14.26 15.45
CA GLU A 113 -4.23 13.43 14.58
C GLU A 113 -5.68 13.94 14.47
N CYS A 114 -6.09 14.91 15.30
CA CYS A 114 -7.38 15.59 15.08
C CYS A 114 -7.35 16.64 13.98
N ASP A 115 -6.18 17.07 13.49
CA ASP A 115 -6.05 17.97 12.35
C ASP A 115 -6.31 17.19 11.05
N GLN A 116 -7.51 17.35 10.51
CA GLN A 116 -8.01 16.57 9.38
C GLN A 116 -7.97 17.37 8.08
N ASN A 117 -7.80 18.69 8.17
CA ASN A 117 -7.68 19.58 7.01
C ASN A 117 -6.22 20.04 6.76
N GLY A 118 -5.29 19.71 7.66
CA GLY A 118 -3.86 20.01 7.56
C GLY A 118 -3.51 21.46 7.84
N ASP A 119 -4.35 22.20 8.57
CA ASP A 119 -4.13 23.62 8.87
C ASP A 119 -3.29 23.87 10.13
N GLY A 120 -2.91 22.80 10.83
CA GLY A 120 -2.10 22.80 12.04
C GLY A 120 -2.89 23.07 13.32
N SER A 121 -4.23 23.13 13.27
CA SER A 121 -5.08 23.44 14.42
C SER A 121 -6.29 22.51 14.52
N CYS A 122 -6.47 21.84 15.66
CA CYS A 122 -7.71 21.09 15.89
C CYS A 122 -8.87 22.00 16.27
N THR A 123 -9.79 22.19 15.34
CA THR A 123 -10.96 23.06 15.45
C THR A 123 -12.23 22.36 14.95
N PRO A 124 -13.43 22.94 15.15
CA PRO A 124 -14.66 22.33 14.64
C PRO A 124 -14.69 22.14 13.11
N THR A 125 -13.82 22.80 12.33
CA THR A 125 -13.74 22.55 10.88
C THR A 125 -13.14 21.18 10.58
N ASP A 126 -12.29 20.65 11.45
CA ASP A 126 -11.72 19.31 11.34
C ASP A 126 -12.77 18.20 11.44
N PHE A 127 -13.88 18.44 12.14
CA PHE A 127 -14.99 17.50 12.13
C PHE A 127 -15.61 17.37 10.73
N THR A 128 -15.75 18.50 10.03
CA THR A 128 -16.28 18.51 8.66
C THR A 128 -15.29 17.83 7.70
N ALA A 129 -14.00 18.08 7.88
CA ALA A 129 -12.94 17.42 7.11
C ALA A 129 -12.90 15.91 7.38
N TRP A 130 -12.99 15.49 8.65
CA TRP A 130 -13.06 14.07 9.04
C TRP A 130 -14.23 13.37 8.35
N ILE A 131 -15.43 13.96 8.36
CA ILE A 131 -16.60 13.39 7.66
C ILE A 131 -16.34 13.28 6.15
N ALA A 132 -15.73 14.28 5.53
CA ALA A 132 -15.42 14.26 4.11
C ALA A 132 -14.42 13.14 3.78
N ASN A 133 -13.32 13.06 4.55
CA ASN A 133 -12.29 12.03 4.42
C ASN A 133 -12.87 10.63 4.66
N PHE A 134 -13.70 10.46 5.70
CA PHE A 134 -14.36 9.19 6.02
C PHE A 134 -15.32 8.72 4.90
N ASN A 135 -16.09 9.63 4.33
CA ASN A 135 -17.05 9.30 3.26
C ASN A 135 -16.41 9.11 1.89
N ALA A 136 -15.28 9.77 1.63
CA ALA A 136 -14.53 9.59 0.39
C ALA A 136 -13.92 8.18 0.29
N GLY A 137 -13.72 7.52 1.43
CA GLY A 137 -12.79 6.41 1.54
C GLY A 137 -11.35 6.93 1.49
N CYS A 138 -10.43 6.16 2.05
CA CYS A 138 -9.05 6.22 1.61
C CYS A 138 -9.02 5.82 0.12
#